data_AF-A0A1X7A6A7-F1
#
_entry.id   AF-A0A1X7A6A7-F1
#
_cell.length_a   1.000
_cell.length_b   1.000
_cell.length_c   1.000
_cell.angle_alpha   90.00
_cell.angle_beta   90.00
_cell.angle_gamma   90.00
#
_symmetry.space_group_name_H-M   'P 1'
#
loop_
_entity.id
_entity.type
_entity.pdbx_description
1 polymer ?
#
loop_
_entity_poly.entity_id
_entity_poly.type
_entity_poly.pdbx_seq_one_letter_code
_entity_poly.pdbx_strand_id
1 'polypeptide(L)'
;MTGSHFSGARTPCAPERVMHMQKLTKQTLTNLCSQMASHTWTDDELDELVDPKLGIITGFQDLLDELETLRQIDLGTIPPAQSVQKR
;
A
#
# COMPACT_ATOMS: atom_id res chain seq x y z
N MET A 1 -30.14 49.30 0.58
CA MET A 1 -29.01 48.53 0.03
C MET A 1 -28.00 48.33 1.15
N THR A 2 -28.12 47.26 1.92
CA THR A 2 -27.17 46.95 3.00
C THR A 2 -26.77 45.49 2.81
N GLY A 3 -25.52 45.30 2.40
CA GLY A 3 -24.97 44.02 1.99
C GLY A 3 -24.87 43.05 3.16
N SER A 4 -25.42 41.85 2.96
CA SER A 4 -25.22 40.70 3.82
C SER A 4 -23.78 40.20 3.70
N HIS A 5 -23.01 40.34 4.77
CA HIS A 5 -21.71 39.71 4.94
C HIS A 5 -21.94 38.20 5.13
N PHE A 6 -21.73 37.41 4.07
CA PHE A 6 -21.68 35.95 4.16
C PHE A 6 -20.27 35.53 4.58
N SER A 7 -20.04 35.41 5.89
CA SER A 7 -18.78 34.90 6.44
C SER A 7 -18.78 33.36 6.29
N GLY A 8 -18.29 32.89 5.14
CA GLY A 8 -18.03 31.47 4.90
C GLY A 8 -16.82 31.03 5.71
N ALA A 9 -17.07 30.41 6.87
CA ALA A 9 -16.04 29.70 7.62
C ALA A 9 -15.53 28.54 6.76
N ARG A 10 -14.33 28.68 6.21
CA ARG A 10 -13.58 27.58 5.60
C ARG A 10 -13.29 26.56 6.69
N THR A 11 -13.99 25.44 6.68
CA THR A 11 -13.65 24.26 7.45
C THR A 11 -12.19 23.91 7.15
N PRO A 12 -11.32 23.75 8.16
CA PRO A 12 -10.00 23.20 7.93
C PRO A 12 -10.20 21.77 7.42
N CYS A 13 -9.71 21.46 6.20
CA CYS A 13 -9.58 20.08 5.76
C CYS A 13 -8.80 19.32 6.84
N ALA A 14 -9.37 18.22 7.33
CA ALA A 14 -8.72 17.35 8.30
C ALA A 14 -7.33 16.94 7.77
N PRO A 15 -6.32 16.78 8.63
CA PRO A 15 -5.01 16.31 8.19
C PRO A 15 -5.19 14.95 7.50
N GLU A 16 -4.78 14.88 6.24
CA GLU A 16 -4.59 13.62 5.52
C GLU A 16 -3.74 12.72 6.41
N ARG A 17 -4.36 11.65 6.91
CA ARG A 17 -3.71 10.72 7.80
C ARG A 17 -2.75 9.93 6.92
N VAL A 18 -1.45 10.25 7.00
CA VAL A 18 -0.41 9.51 6.28
C VAL A 18 -0.37 8.08 6.83
N MET A 19 -1.13 7.20 6.18
CA MET A 19 -1.18 5.77 6.48
C MET A 19 0.09 5.16 5.87
N HIS A 20 1.12 5.01 6.69
CA HIS A 20 2.30 4.23 6.28
C HIS A 20 1.92 2.75 6.37
N MET A 21 2.35 1.94 5.42
CA MET A 21 2.15 0.51 5.50
C MET A 21 2.91 -0.02 6.71
N GLN A 22 2.31 -0.96 7.45
CA GLN A 22 3.01 -1.56 8.58
C GLN A 22 4.25 -2.29 8.08
N LYS A 23 5.36 -2.16 8.83
CA LYS A 23 6.62 -2.82 8.47
C LYS A 23 6.39 -4.32 8.29
N LEU A 24 6.81 -4.85 7.16
CA LEU A 24 6.73 -6.26 6.86
C LEU A 24 7.53 -7.06 7.90
N THR A 25 6.97 -8.18 8.33
CA THR A 25 7.64 -9.10 9.25
C THR A 25 7.82 -10.46 8.61
N LYS A 26 8.86 -11.19 9.05
CA LYS A 26 9.11 -12.57 8.61
C LYS A 26 7.90 -13.47 8.86
N GLN A 27 7.21 -13.26 9.98
CA GLN A 27 6.01 -14.02 10.33
C GLN A 27 4.90 -13.84 9.30
N THR A 28 4.68 -12.60 8.82
CA THR A 28 3.69 -12.33 7.77
C THR A 28 4.00 -13.09 6.49
N LEU A 29 5.27 -13.09 6.06
CA LEU A 29 5.70 -13.83 4.86
C LEU A 29 5.59 -15.35 5.04
N THR A 30 6.00 -15.86 6.19
CA THR A 30 5.91 -17.30 6.52
C THR A 30 4.45 -17.79 6.47
N ASN A 31 3.53 -16.98 7.01
CA ASN A 31 2.10 -17.26 6.96
C ASN A 31 1.56 -17.19 5.52
N LEU A 32 2.06 -16.27 4.70
CA LEU A 32 1.65 -16.15 3.29
C LEU A 32 2.15 -17.34 2.46
N CYS A 33 3.41 -17.74 2.62
CA CYS A 33 4.00 -18.91 1.95
C CYS A 33 3.37 -20.23 2.37
N SER A 34 2.83 -20.33 3.58
CA SER A 34 2.11 -21.54 4.05
C SER A 34 0.66 -21.59 3.58
N GLN A 35 0.03 -20.44 3.34
CA GLN A 35 -1.38 -20.36 2.90
C GLN A 35 -1.53 -20.34 1.38
N MET A 36 -0.59 -19.73 0.68
CA MET A 36 -0.49 -19.80 -0.77
C MET A 36 0.26 -21.08 -1.12
N ALA A 37 -0.18 -21.85 -2.10
CA ALA A 37 0.55 -23.02 -2.60
C ALA A 37 1.82 -22.55 -3.37
N SER A 38 2.71 -21.87 -2.67
CA SER A 38 3.93 -21.31 -3.22
C SER A 38 5.06 -22.33 -3.16
N HIS A 39 6.12 -22.04 -3.90
CA HIS A 39 7.41 -22.67 -3.73
C HIS A 39 7.83 -22.69 -2.25
N THR A 40 8.62 -23.68 -1.83
CA THR A 40 9.23 -23.69 -0.49
C THR A 40 10.33 -22.64 -0.45
N TRP A 41 10.07 -21.52 0.23
CA TRP A 41 11.09 -20.52 0.57
C TRP A 41 11.89 -21.01 1.77
N THR A 42 13.18 -20.73 1.75
CA THR A 42 14.05 -20.92 2.92
C THR A 42 13.93 -19.74 3.88
N ASP A 43 14.27 -19.98 5.14
CA ASP A 43 14.24 -18.95 6.18
C ASP A 43 15.16 -17.77 5.87
N ASP A 44 16.33 -18.03 5.29
CA ASP A 44 17.30 -17.00 4.89
C ASP A 44 16.76 -16.12 3.75
N GLU A 45 16.03 -16.71 2.79
CA GLU A 45 15.38 -15.95 1.71
C GLU A 45 14.26 -15.05 2.24
N LEU A 46 13.50 -15.52 3.23
CA LEU A 46 12.47 -14.70 3.89
C LEU A 46 13.09 -13.58 4.74
N ASP A 47 14.22 -13.84 5.36
CA ASP A 47 14.94 -12.82 6.13
C ASP A 47 15.50 -11.72 5.23
N GLU A 48 16.04 -12.04 4.05
CA GLU A 48 16.50 -11.02 3.09
C GLU A 48 15.37 -10.12 2.58
N LEU A 49 14.11 -10.59 2.55
CA LEU A 49 12.96 -9.76 2.16
C LEU A 49 12.55 -8.73 3.22
N VAL A 50 12.87 -8.99 4.48
CA VAL A 50 12.47 -8.15 5.64
C VAL A 50 13.65 -7.29 6.11
N ASP A 51 14.85 -7.83 6.03
CA ASP A 51 16.11 -7.23 6.44
C ASP A 51 17.19 -7.59 5.41
N PRO A 52 17.26 -6.89 4.27
CA PRO A 52 18.19 -7.21 3.19
C PRO A 52 19.64 -6.98 3.63
N LYS A 53 20.47 -8.03 3.62
CA LYS A 53 21.87 -7.98 4.06
C LYS A 53 22.84 -7.98 2.89
N LEU A 54 22.46 -8.58 1.76
CA LEU A 54 23.33 -8.76 0.60
C LEU A 54 22.97 -7.89 -0.61
N GLY A 55 21.93 -7.06 -0.50
CA GLY A 55 21.61 -6.03 -1.48
C GLY A 55 21.00 -6.53 -2.80
N ILE A 56 20.66 -7.81 -2.92
CA ILE A 56 20.05 -8.38 -4.13
C ILE A 56 18.53 -8.12 -4.18
N ILE A 57 17.83 -8.19 -3.03
CA ILE A 57 16.41 -7.81 -2.92
C ILE A 57 16.30 -6.61 -1.98
N THR A 58 16.73 -5.45 -2.45
CA THR A 58 16.47 -4.19 -1.75
C THR A 58 15.08 -3.67 -2.11
N GLY A 59 14.27 -3.30 -1.12
CA GLY A 59 13.09 -2.47 -1.35
C GLY A 59 11.76 -3.20 -1.49
N PHE A 60 11.60 -4.42 -0.97
CA PHE A 60 10.26 -5.02 -0.90
C PHE A 60 9.32 -4.22 0.02
N GLN A 61 9.83 -3.71 1.15
CA GLN A 61 9.10 -2.76 1.99
C GLN A 61 8.76 -1.47 1.21
N ASP A 62 9.73 -0.92 0.46
CA ASP A 62 9.51 0.30 -0.33
C ASP A 62 8.42 0.09 -1.40
N LEU A 63 8.40 -1.07 -2.06
CA LEU A 63 7.33 -1.46 -3.00
C LEU A 63 5.97 -1.49 -2.30
N LEU A 64 5.88 -2.04 -1.09
CA LEU A 64 4.64 -2.08 -0.32
C LEU A 64 4.17 -0.66 0.04
N ASP A 65 5.09 0.24 0.38
CA ASP A 65 4.79 1.65 0.63
C ASP A 65 4.35 2.40 -0.63
N GLU A 66 4.93 2.10 -1.80
CA GLU A 66 4.47 2.61 -3.09
C GLU A 66 3.04 2.12 -3.43
N LEU A 67 2.75 0.84 -3.21
CA LEU A 67 1.41 0.28 -3.41
C LEU A 67 0.37 0.92 -2.48
N GLU A 68 0.75 1.18 -1.22
CA GLU A 68 -0.11 1.89 -0.27
C GLU A 68 -0.41 3.31 -0.75
N THR A 69 0.57 3.98 -1.37
CA THR A 69 0.36 5.28 -2.00
C THR A 69 -0.64 5.19 -3.16
N LEU A 70 -0.54 4.16 -4.02
CA LEU A 70 -1.50 3.94 -5.10
C LEU A 70 -2.92 3.66 -4.59
N ARG A 71 -3.06 2.96 -3.46
CA ARG A 71 -4.37 2.65 -2.84
C ARG A 71 -5.15 3.91 -2.42
N GLN A 72 -4.45 5.02 -2.17
CA GLN A 72 -5.05 6.28 -1.74
C GLN A 72 -5.60 7.11 -2.90
N ILE A 73 -5.26 6.74 -4.14
CA ILE A 73 -5.79 7.41 -5.33
C ILE A 73 -7.28 7.07 -5.44
N ASP A 74 -8.13 8.10 -5.40
CA ASP A 74 -9.55 7.95 -5.68
C ASP A 74 -9.73 7.51 -7.14
N LEU A 75 -10.07 6.25 -7.33
CA LEU A 75 -10.37 5.67 -8.64
C LEU A 75 -11.75 6.10 -9.15
N GLY A 76 -12.52 6.89 -8.39
CA GLY A 76 -13.89 7.27 -8.74
C GLY A 76 -14.79 6.04 -8.96
N THR A 77 -15.78 6.15 -9.84
CA THR A 77 -16.61 5.03 -10.29
C THR A 77 -15.97 4.29 -11.47
N ILE A 78 -14.68 4.00 -11.43
CA ILE A 78 -14.07 3.11 -12.43
C ILE A 78 -14.50 1.68 -12.06
N PRO A 79 -15.37 1.02 -12.85
CA PRO A 79 -15.70 -0.37 -12.60
C PRO A 79 -14.40 -1.19 -12.68
N PRO A 80 -14.23 -2.23 -11.83
CA PRO A 80 -13.05 -3.09 -11.91
C PRO A 80 -12.89 -3.56 -13.35
N ALA A 81 -11.66 -3.48 -13.89
CA ALA A 81 -11.39 -3.78 -15.29
C ALA A 81 -12.03 -5.13 -15.66
N GLN A 82 -13.16 -5.07 -16.37
CA GLN A 82 -13.94 -6.25 -16.69
C GLN A 82 -13.18 -7.01 -17.78
N SER A 83 -12.53 -8.09 -17.37
CA SER A 83 -11.83 -9.09 -18.19
C SER A 83 -10.51 -8.64 -18.84
N VAL A 84 -9.42 -9.30 -18.44
CA VAL A 84 -8.23 -9.45 -19.27
C VAL A 84 -8.57 -10.55 -20.29
N GLN A 85 -8.82 -10.20 -21.54
CA GLN A 85 -8.92 -11.22 -22.59
C GLN A 85 -7.52 -11.80 -22.83
N LYS A 86 -7.31 -13.07 -22.46
CA LYS A 86 -6.15 -13.84 -22.89
C LYS A 86 -6.14 -13.88 -24.42
N ARG A 87 -5.08 -13.35 -25.04
CA ARG A 87 -4.79 -13.60 -26.46
C ARG A 87 -4.33 -15.03 -26.67
#